data_AF-A0A377ZHM7-F1
#
_entry.id   AF-A0A377ZHM7-F1
#
_cell.length_a   1.000
_cell.length_b   1.000
_cell.length_c   1.000
_cell.angle_alpha   90.00
_cell.angle_beta   90.00
_cell.angle_gamma   90.00
#
_symmetry.space_group_name_H-M   'P 1'
#
loop_
_entity.id
_entity.type
_entity.pdbx_description
1 polymer ?
#
loop_
_entity_poly.entity_id
_entity_poly.type
_entity_poly.pdbx_seq_one_letter_code
_entity_poly.pdbx_strand_id
1 'polypeptide(L)'
;MITTTKLDPIETASRDELQALQTQRLKWTLKHAYENVPMYRRKFDAAGVHPDDFRELNDLQKFPCTTKQDLRDNYPFDTFAVPMEQVVRIHASSGTTGKPTVVGVYAKRY
;
A
#
# COMPACT_ATOMS: atom_id res chain seq x y z
N MET A 1 36.55 15.90 7.17
CA MET A 1 35.58 16.54 6.26
C MET A 1 34.19 16.19 6.76
N ILE A 2 33.40 17.18 7.18
CA ILE A 2 32.00 16.95 7.57
C ILE A 2 31.20 17.09 6.28
N THR A 3 30.71 15.96 5.74
CA THR A 3 29.73 15.96 4.65
C THR A 3 28.43 16.50 5.23
N THR A 4 28.08 17.74 4.91
CA THR A 4 26.74 18.27 5.19
C THR A 4 25.78 17.57 4.23
N THR A 5 25.13 16.49 4.68
CA THR A 5 24.10 15.83 3.90
C THR A 5 22.94 16.81 3.73
N LYS A 6 22.68 17.24 2.50
CA LYS A 6 21.50 18.03 2.16
C LYS A 6 20.27 17.17 2.41
N LEU A 7 19.39 17.60 3.30
CA LEU A 7 18.11 16.93 3.55
C LEU A 7 17.19 17.08 2.34
N ASP A 8 16.40 16.05 2.07
CA ASP A 8 15.31 16.13 1.12
C ASP A 8 14.27 17.16 1.62
N PRO A 9 13.64 17.95 0.73
CA PRO A 9 12.68 18.97 1.13
C PRO A 9 11.55 18.45 2.03
N ILE A 10 11.16 17.17 1.87
CA ILE A 10 10.10 16.55 2.66
C ILE A 10 10.53 16.27 4.11
N GLU A 11 11.83 16.14 4.39
CA GLU A 11 12.36 15.92 5.74
C GLU A 11 12.23 17.19 6.60
N THR A 12 12.11 18.36 5.98
CA THR A 12 11.97 19.66 6.66
C THR A 12 10.64 20.36 6.34
N ALA A 13 9.69 19.67 5.72
CA ALA A 13 8.39 20.24 5.36
C ALA A 13 7.56 20.56 6.60
N SER A 14 6.68 21.56 6.49
CA SER A 14 5.69 21.85 7.51
C SER A 14 4.71 20.69 7.68
N ARG A 15 4.03 20.64 8.83
CA ARG A 15 2.99 19.64 9.09
C ARG A 15 1.88 19.68 8.05
N ASP A 16 1.49 20.87 7.61
CA ASP A 16 0.43 21.06 6.62
C ASP A 16 0.84 20.52 5.25
N GLU A 17 2.08 20.77 4.82
CA GLU A 17 2.64 20.20 3.59
C GLU A 17 2.72 18.66 3.66
N LEU A 18 3.15 18.11 4.80
CA LEU A 18 3.19 16.67 5.03
C LEU A 18 1.79 16.05 4.95
N GLN A 19 0.80 16.63 5.63
CA GLN A 19 -0.57 16.13 5.66
C GLN A 19 -1.25 16.23 4.29
N ALA A 20 -1.02 17.32 3.54
CA ALA A 20 -1.50 17.47 2.17
C ALA A 20 -0.95 16.36 1.26
N LEU A 21 0.36 16.12 1.32
CA LEU A 21 1.01 15.06 0.52
C LEU A 21 0.53 13.66 0.93
N GLN A 22 0.43 13.39 2.22
CA GLN A 22 -0.08 12.11 2.74
C GLN A 22 -1.52 11.86 2.27
N THR A 23 -2.39 12.87 2.37
CA THR A 23 -3.79 12.76 1.92
C THR A 23 -3.87 12.49 0.42
N GLN A 24 -3.10 13.22 -0.39
CA GLN A 24 -3.04 13.02 -1.84
C GLN A 24 -2.60 11.59 -2.18
N ARG A 25 -1.52 11.10 -1.55
CA ARG A 25 -0.97 9.77 -1.82
C ARG A 25 -1.89 8.66 -1.33
N LEU A 26 -2.51 8.80 -0.16
CA LEU A 26 -3.46 7.83 0.38
C LEU A 26 -4.72 7.71 -0.50
N LYS A 27 -5.26 8.81 -1.02
CA LYS A 27 -6.37 8.78 -2.01
C LYS A 27 -6.02 7.89 -3.20
N TRP A 28 -4.83 8.11 -3.78
CA TRP A 28 -4.34 7.28 -4.87
C TRP A 28 -4.15 5.81 -4.46
N THR A 29 -3.54 5.55 -3.30
CA THR A 29 -3.27 4.19 -2.81
C THR A 29 -4.55 3.39 -2.58
N LEU A 30 -5.56 3.98 -1.92
CA LEU A 30 -6.83 3.31 -1.66
C LEU A 30 -7.56 2.97 -2.96
N LYS A 31 -7.60 3.92 -3.90
CA LYS A 31 -8.20 3.70 -5.22
C LYS A 31 -7.47 2.60 -5.99
N HIS A 32 -6.14 2.66 -6.06
CA HIS A 32 -5.33 1.67 -6.77
C HIS A 32 -5.51 0.26 -6.19
N ALA A 33 -5.53 0.13 -4.86
CA ALA A 33 -5.78 -1.14 -4.18
C ALA A 33 -7.17 -1.70 -4.50
N TYR A 34 -8.21 -0.87 -4.38
CA TYR A 34 -9.60 -1.26 -4.66
C TYR A 34 -9.83 -1.68 -6.11
N GLU A 35 -9.27 -0.93 -7.06
CA GLU A 35 -9.48 -1.17 -8.48
C GLU A 35 -8.75 -2.44 -8.97
N ASN A 36 -7.54 -2.70 -8.45
CA ASN A 36 -6.62 -3.68 -9.05
C ASN A 36 -6.43 -4.96 -8.23
N VAL A 37 -6.93 -5.03 -7.00
CA VAL A 37 -6.77 -6.21 -6.13
C VAL A 37 -8.13 -6.73 -5.67
N PRO A 38 -8.58 -7.91 -6.15
CA PRO A 38 -9.88 -8.47 -5.79
C PRO A 38 -10.11 -8.63 -4.28
N MET A 39 -9.06 -8.93 -3.52
CA MET A 39 -9.11 -9.01 -2.06
C MET A 39 -9.53 -7.68 -1.42
N TYR A 40 -8.90 -6.56 -1.82
CA TYR A 40 -9.22 -5.25 -1.26
C TYR A 40 -10.61 -4.78 -1.66
N ARG A 41 -11.03 -5.02 -2.91
CA ARG A 41 -12.39 -4.75 -3.36
C ARG A 41 -13.43 -5.41 -2.47
N ARG A 42 -13.34 -6.74 -2.31
CA ARG A 42 -14.28 -7.51 -1.45
C ARG A 42 -14.27 -7.01 -0.02
N LYS A 43 -13.10 -6.67 0.52
CA LYS A 43 -12.96 -6.25 1.92
C LYS A 43 -13.55 -4.86 2.16
N PHE A 44 -13.35 -3.95 1.21
CA PHE A 44 -13.93 -2.60 1.25
C PHE A 44 -15.45 -2.65 1.09
N ASP A 45 -15.94 -3.41 0.10
CA ASP A 45 -17.38 -3.60 -0.14
C ASP A 45 -18.08 -4.22 1.08
N ALA A 46 -17.46 -5.24 1.70
CA ALA A 46 -18.01 -5.89 2.90
C ALA A 46 -18.04 -4.98 4.14
N ALA A 47 -17.12 -4.00 4.21
CA ALA A 47 -17.11 -2.98 5.25
C ALA A 47 -18.01 -1.77 4.91
N GLY A 48 -18.62 -1.74 3.72
CA GLY A 48 -19.48 -0.65 3.28
C GLY A 48 -18.73 0.66 3.01
N VAL A 49 -17.45 0.59 2.61
CA VAL A 49 -16.61 1.76 2.33
C VAL A 49 -16.06 1.73 0.91
N HIS A 50 -15.99 2.89 0.27
CA HIS A 50 -15.41 3.09 -1.06
C HIS A 50 -14.20 4.04 -0.97
N PRO A 51 -13.20 3.98 -1.87
CA PRO A 51 -12.09 4.95 -1.86
C PRO A 51 -12.52 6.43 -1.88
N ASP A 52 -13.68 6.75 -2.45
CA ASP A 52 -14.23 8.12 -2.47
C ASP A 52 -14.71 8.62 -1.09
N ASP A 53 -14.84 7.72 -0.10
CA ASP A 53 -15.17 8.07 1.29
C ASP A 53 -13.95 8.61 2.08
N PHE A 54 -12.75 8.53 1.50
CA PHE A 54 -11.52 9.08 2.07
C PHE A 54 -11.30 10.53 1.60
N ARG A 55 -11.63 11.50 2.46
CA ARG A 55 -11.51 12.94 2.16
C ARG A 55 -10.35 13.57 2.92
N GLU A 56 -10.12 13.12 4.15
CA GLU A 56 -9.06 13.56 5.06
C GLU A 56 -8.40 12.38 5.81
N LEU A 57 -7.24 12.59 6.43
CA LEU A 57 -6.47 11.52 7.08
C LEU A 57 -7.26 10.73 8.13
N ASN A 58 -8.15 11.38 8.88
CA ASN A 58 -8.98 10.72 9.88
C ASN A 58 -9.99 9.74 9.28
N ASP A 59 -10.34 9.85 8.00
CA ASP A 59 -11.23 8.90 7.33
C ASP A 59 -10.61 7.52 7.16
N LEU A 60 -9.28 7.38 7.31
CA LEU A 60 -8.60 6.10 7.20
C LEU A 60 -9.13 5.06 8.19
N GLN A 61 -9.64 5.51 9.35
CA GLN A 61 -10.23 4.63 10.37
C GLN A 61 -11.51 3.89 9.89
N LYS A 62 -12.14 4.37 8.82
CA LYS A 62 -13.31 3.72 8.21
C LYS A 62 -12.90 2.44 7.45
N PHE A 63 -11.65 2.37 6.99
CA PHE A 63 -11.17 1.27 6.16
C PHE A 63 -10.72 0.07 7.00
N PRO A 64 -11.02 -1.17 6.57
CA PRO A 64 -10.69 -2.36 7.33
C PRO A 64 -9.18 -2.66 7.27
N CYS A 65 -8.61 -3.08 8.40
CA CYS A 65 -7.20 -3.48 8.48
C CYS A 65 -6.91 -4.74 7.67
N THR A 66 -5.77 -4.79 6.97
CA THR A 66 -5.21 -6.01 6.38
C THR A 66 -4.50 -6.85 7.44
N THR A 67 -4.78 -8.14 7.45
CA THR A 67 -4.24 -9.12 8.38
C THR A 67 -3.26 -10.05 7.67
N LYS A 68 -2.46 -10.79 8.44
CA LYS A 68 -1.59 -11.83 7.89
C LYS A 68 -2.37 -12.97 7.23
N GLN A 69 -3.60 -13.22 7.67
CA GLN A 69 -4.44 -14.27 7.09
C GLN A 69 -4.89 -13.89 5.68
N ASP A 70 -5.27 -12.63 5.46
CA ASP A 70 -5.63 -12.14 4.12
C ASP A 70 -4.52 -12.43 3.10
N LEU A 71 -3.25 -12.20 3.48
CA LEU A 71 -2.10 -12.47 2.60
C LEU A 71 -1.88 -13.97 2.34
N ARG A 72 -2.19 -14.83 3.31
CA ARG A 72 -2.04 -16.30 3.16
C ARG A 72 -3.13 -16.89 2.28
N ASP A 73 -4.35 -16.36 2.38
CA ASP A 73 -5.50 -16.80 1.59
C ASP A 73 -5.35 -16.42 0.12
N ASN A 74 -4.59 -15.36 -0.18
CA ASN A 74 -4.33 -14.82 -1.52
C ASN A 74 -2.89 -15.11 -2.00
N TYR A 75 -2.25 -16.13 -1.44
CA TYR A 75 -0.92 -16.59 -1.86
C TYR A 75 -0.97 -17.28 -3.24
N PRO A 76 0.06 -17.13 -4.09
CA PRO A 76 1.30 -16.39 -3.83
C PRO A 76 1.27 -14.91 -4.22
N PHE A 77 0.47 -14.53 -5.22
CA PHE A 77 0.59 -13.23 -5.89
C PHE A 77 -0.74 -12.50 -6.07
N ASP A 78 -1.85 -13.02 -5.54
CA ASP A 78 -3.20 -12.48 -5.81
C ASP A 78 -3.44 -11.14 -5.10
N THR A 79 -2.50 -10.70 -4.25
CA THR A 79 -2.47 -9.37 -3.65
C THR A 79 -1.64 -8.35 -4.44
N PHE A 80 -1.10 -8.72 -5.60
CA PHE A 80 -0.34 -7.79 -6.44
C PHE A 80 -1.30 -6.89 -7.23
N ALA A 81 -1.06 -5.58 -7.19
CA ALA A 81 -1.87 -4.57 -7.87
C ALA A 81 -1.39 -4.25 -9.29
N VAL A 82 -0.40 -5.01 -9.78
CA VAL A 82 0.17 -4.90 -11.13
C VAL A 82 0.38 -6.30 -11.71
N PRO A 83 0.39 -6.46 -13.05
CA PRO A 83 0.75 -7.72 -13.70
C PRO A 83 2.14 -8.20 -13.27
N MET A 84 2.31 -9.52 -13.20
CA MET A 84 3.53 -10.16 -12.72
C MET A 84 4.77 -9.76 -13.54
N GLU A 85 4.60 -9.46 -14.82
CA GLU A 85 5.67 -9.03 -15.74
C GLU A 85 6.26 -7.66 -15.37
N GLN A 86 5.55 -6.87 -14.54
CA GLN A 86 6.05 -5.60 -14.02
C GLN A 86 6.80 -5.76 -12.69
N VAL A 87 6.68 -6.92 -12.04
CA VAL A 87 7.34 -7.22 -10.76
C VAL A 87 8.78 -7.62 -11.03
N VAL A 88 9.72 -6.82 -10.53
CA VAL A 88 11.16 -7.02 -10.76
C VAL A 88 11.85 -7.73 -9.60
N ARG A 89 11.18 -7.88 -8.46
CA ARG A 89 11.72 -8.57 -7.28
C ARG A 89 10.62 -9.14 -6.41
N ILE A 90 10.89 -10.30 -5.83
CA ILE A 90 10.03 -10.97 -4.86
C ILE A 90 10.84 -11.24 -3.59
N HIS A 91 10.24 -10.93 -2.45
CA HIS A 91 10.73 -11.32 -1.14
C HIS A 91 9.71 -12.24 -0.47
N ALA A 92 10.19 -13.30 0.17
CA ALA A 92 9.35 -14.21 0.93
C ALA A 92 9.90 -14.39 2.35
N SER A 93 9.01 -14.39 3.34
CA SER A 93 9.37 -14.73 4.72
C SER A 93 9.68 -16.23 4.87
N SER A 94 10.44 -16.60 5.91
CA SER A 94 10.89 -17.97 6.20
C SER A 94 9.82 -18.95 6.70
N GLY A 95 8.52 -18.74 6.44
CA GLY A 95 7.47 -19.63 6.95
C GLY A 95 7.66 -21.09 6.49
N THR A 96 8.03 -21.99 7.42
CA THR A 96 8.35 -23.40 7.12
C THR A 96 7.16 -24.34 7.30
N THR A 97 6.14 -23.94 8.05
CA THR A 97 4.96 -24.77 8.36
C THR A 97 3.68 -24.31 7.66
N GLY A 98 3.72 -23.19 6.93
CA GLY A 98 2.57 -22.64 6.21
C GLY A 98 2.99 -21.76 5.04
N LYS A 99 2.01 -21.25 4.28
CA LYS A 99 2.27 -20.38 3.13
C LYS A 99 3.04 -19.11 3.58
N PRO A 100 4.24 -18.85 3.03
CA PRO A 100 5.03 -17.68 3.43
C PRO A 100 4.34 -16.41 2.94
N THR A 101 4.58 -15.30 3.65
CA THR A 101 4.17 -13.98 3.16
C THR A 101 5.09 -13.55 2.03
N VAL A 102 4.50 -13.19 0.90
CA VAL A 102 5.20 -12.78 -0.33
C VAL A 102 4.99 -11.29 -0.56
N VAL A 103 6.06 -10.58 -0.90
CA VAL A 103 6.03 -9.15 -1.24
C VAL A 103 6.70 -8.95 -2.59
N GLY A 104 5.99 -8.33 -3.53
CA GLY A 104 6.51 -7.93 -4.83
C GLY A 104 6.97 -6.48 -4.84
N VAL A 105 8.06 -6.20 -5.56
CA VAL A 105 8.53 -4.84 -5.85
C VAL A 105 8.52 -4.65 -7.36
N TYR A 106 7.91 -3.56 -7.81
CA TYR A 106 7.91 -3.15 -9.21
C TYR A 106 8.68 -1.83 -9.37
N ALA A 107 9.28 -1.64 -10.54
CA ALA A 107 9.88 -0.35 -10.88
C ALA A 107 8.76 0.59 -11.37
N LYS A 108 8.65 1.76 -10.75
CA LYS A 108 7.81 2.82 -11.30
C LYS A 108 8.49 3.32 -12.57
N ARG A 109 7.95 2.95 -13.74
CA ARG A 109 8.43 3.51 -15.02
C ARG A 109 8.01 4.98 -15.07
N TYR A 110 9.00 5.85 -15.22
CA TYR A 110 8.82 7.28 -15.52
C TYR A 110 8.53 7.45 -17.01
#